data_AF-A0A534P5L2-F1
#
_entry.id   AF-A0A534P5L2-F1
#
_cell.length_a   1.000
_cell.length_b   1.000
_cell.length_c   1.000
_cell.angle_alpha   90.00
_cell.angle_beta   90.00
_cell.angle_gamma   90.00
#
_symmetry.space_group_name_H-M   'P 1'
#
loop_
_entity.id
_entity.type
_entity.pdbx_description
1 polymer ?
#
loop_
_entity_poly.entity_id
_entity_poly.type
_entity_poly.pdbx_seq_one_letter_code
_entity_poly.pdbx_strand_id
1 'polypeptide(L)'
;MTQPLLPLELQMVVCGTLIAFSAWVVYLLRKGRLGLRESLLWILSTAAVFAMTLFPRLLRSIAHGLTIEVPSNALFALAILYLTLNVLSLTIALSNGATRARRLTQECALLRGELDALRAQFDKLAAGK
;
A
#
# COMPACT_ATOMS: atom_id res chain seq x y z
N MET A 1 -17.97 -35.95 -19.75
CA MET A 1 -16.99 -34.96 -20.22
C MET A 1 -16.81 -33.89 -19.14
N THR A 2 -15.91 -34.10 -18.19
CA THR A 2 -15.55 -33.10 -17.17
C THR A 2 -14.56 -32.13 -17.77
N GLN A 3 -15.03 -31.03 -18.35
CA GLN A 3 -14.16 -29.94 -18.77
C GLN A 3 -13.55 -29.30 -17.50
N PRO A 4 -12.21 -29.27 -17.34
CA PRO A 4 -11.59 -28.60 -16.22
C PRO A 4 -11.81 -27.09 -16.36
N LEU A 5 -12.46 -26.50 -15.35
CA LEU A 5 -12.87 -25.08 -15.28
C LEU A 5 -11.71 -24.07 -15.30
N LEU A 6 -10.47 -24.53 -15.18
CA LEU A 6 -9.23 -23.76 -15.30
C LEU A 6 -8.17 -24.70 -15.92
N PRO A 7 -7.60 -24.41 -17.10
CA PRO A 7 -6.49 -25.19 -17.63
C PRO A 7 -5.31 -25.08 -16.67
N LEU A 8 -4.61 -26.20 -16.41
CA LEU A 8 -3.48 -26.29 -15.47
C LEU A 8 -2.43 -25.20 -15.71
N GLU A 9 -2.30 -24.79 -16.97
CA GLU A 9 -1.42 -23.70 -17.41
C GLU A 9 -1.77 -22.35 -16.77
N LEU A 10 -3.05 -22.00 -16.67
CA LEU A 10 -3.48 -20.75 -16.04
C LEU A 10 -3.21 -20.79 -14.52
N GLN A 11 -3.43 -21.95 -13.89
CA GLN A 11 -3.22 -22.13 -12.46
C GLN A 11 -1.72 -22.05 -12.11
N MET A 12 -0.84 -22.59 -12.95
CA MET A 12 0.61 -22.47 -12.80
C MET A 12 1.08 -21.02 -12.99
N VAL A 13 0.55 -20.30 -13.98
CA VAL A 13 0.88 -18.88 -14.22
C VAL A 13 0.45 -18.02 -13.04
N VAL A 14 -0.77 -18.22 -12.52
CA VAL A 14 -1.30 -17.46 -11.37
C VAL A 14 -0.47 -17.75 -10.11
N CYS A 15 -0.16 -19.02 -9.83
CA CYS A 15 0.70 -19.38 -8.71
C CYS A 15 2.12 -18.79 -8.84
N GLY A 16 2.73 -18.88 -10.02
CA GLY A 16 4.05 -18.31 -10.28
C GLY A 16 4.07 -16.79 -10.10
N THR A 17 3.03 -16.10 -10.59
CA THR A 17 2.89 -14.65 -10.45
C THR A 17 2.71 -14.23 -8.99
N LEU A 18 1.90 -14.97 -8.22
CA LEU A 18 1.72 -14.74 -6.79
C LEU A 18 3.00 -14.95 -5.99
N ILE A 19 3.74 -16.05 -6.25
CA ILE A 19 5.01 -16.33 -5.58
C ILE A 19 6.05 -15.25 -5.89
N ALA A 20 6.17 -14.86 -7.16
CA ALA A 20 7.09 -13.80 -7.58
C ALA A 20 6.72 -12.46 -6.94
N PHE A 21 5.43 -12.12 -6.90
CA PHE A 21 4.93 -10.90 -6.25
C PHE A 21 5.19 -10.91 -4.75
N SER A 22 4.88 -12.02 -4.05
CA SER A 22 5.17 -12.16 -2.62
C SER A 22 6.67 -12.07 -2.33
N ALA A 23 7.53 -12.70 -3.14
CA ALA A 23 8.98 -12.58 -3.01
C ALA A 23 9.46 -11.13 -3.22
N TRP A 24 8.89 -10.43 -4.19
CA TRP A 24 9.17 -9.02 -4.46
C TRP A 24 8.77 -8.11 -3.29
N VAL A 25 7.59 -8.33 -2.71
CA VAL A 25 7.11 -7.59 -1.52
C VAL A 25 8.03 -7.84 -0.33
N VAL A 26 8.42 -9.09 -0.07
CA VAL A 26 9.37 -9.45 1.01
C VAL A 26 10.74 -8.82 0.77
N TYR A 27 11.22 -8.78 -0.48
CA TYR A 27 12.45 -8.09 -0.85
C TYR A 27 12.39 -6.58 -0.57
N LEU A 28 11.28 -5.93 -0.94
CA LEU A 28 11.05 -4.50 -0.68
C LEU A 28 10.99 -4.19 0.83
N LEU A 29 10.42 -5.10 1.62
CA LEU A 29 10.43 -5.05 3.08
C LEU A 29 11.83 -5.13 3.67
N ARG A 30 12.61 -6.14 3.25
CA ARG A 30 13.98 -6.36 3.74
C ARG A 30 14.91 -5.19 3.42
N LYS A 31 14.63 -4.45 2.35
CA LYS A 31 15.41 -3.27 1.95
C LYS A 31 15.08 -2.02 2.77
N GLY A 32 14.18 -2.10 3.77
CA GLY A 32 13.81 -0.99 4.65
C GLY A 32 13.11 0.17 3.95
N ARG A 33 12.64 -0.04 2.71
CA ARG A 33 12.00 0.99 1.87
C ARG A 33 10.53 1.21 2.22
N LEU A 34 9.93 0.29 3.00
CA LEU A 34 8.58 0.43 3.53
C LEU A 34 8.65 0.43 5.07
N GLY A 35 7.97 1.40 5.70
CA GLY A 35 7.81 1.41 7.15
C GLY A 35 7.01 0.20 7.62
N LEU A 36 7.35 -0.35 8.79
CA LEU A 36 6.77 -1.58 9.36
C LEU A 36 5.22 -1.55 9.38
N ARG A 37 4.63 -0.38 9.66
CA ARG A 37 3.18 -0.15 9.70
C ARG A 37 2.50 -0.29 8.34
N GLU A 38 3.06 0.33 7.30
CA GLU A 38 2.50 0.29 5.95
C GLU A 38 2.75 -1.07 5.28
N SER A 39 3.86 -1.71 5.65
CA SER A 39 4.24 -3.08 5.27
C SER A 39 3.28 -4.14 5.79
N LEU A 40 2.81 -3.98 7.04
CA LEU A 40 1.90 -4.91 7.71
C LEU A 40 0.58 -5.07 6.95
N LEU A 41 0.01 -3.94 6.49
CA LEU A 41 -1.20 -3.92 5.69
C LEU A 41 -1.00 -4.68 4.38
N TRP A 42 0.13 -4.46 3.70
CA TRP A 42 0.53 -5.15 2.47
C TRP A 42 0.75 -6.66 2.63
N ILE A 43 1.39 -7.09 3.72
CA ILE A 43 1.62 -8.52 3.99
C ILE A 43 0.30 -9.22 4.29
N LEU A 44 -0.52 -8.64 5.17
CA LEU A 44 -1.79 -9.23 5.59
C LEU A 44 -2.76 -9.33 4.40
N SER A 45 -2.79 -8.29 3.58
CA SER A 45 -3.64 -8.21 2.40
C SER A 45 -3.20 -9.24 1.34
N THR A 46 -1.89 -9.37 1.08
CA THR A 46 -1.36 -10.38 0.13
C THR A 46 -1.59 -11.81 0.63
N ALA A 47 -1.43 -12.05 1.93
CA ALA A 47 -1.70 -13.35 2.54
C ALA A 47 -3.18 -13.75 2.42
N ALA A 48 -4.12 -12.80 2.57
CA ALA A 48 -5.56 -13.06 2.40
C ALA A 48 -5.90 -13.48 0.96
N VAL A 49 -5.35 -12.79 -0.04
CA VAL A 49 -5.54 -13.15 -1.47
C VAL A 49 -4.90 -14.51 -1.79
N PHE A 50 -3.72 -14.78 -1.24
CA PHE A 50 -3.05 -16.06 -1.39
C PHE A 50 -3.89 -17.22 -0.82
N ALA A 51 -4.47 -17.03 0.37
CA ALA A 51 -5.39 -17.99 0.97
C ALA A 51 -6.62 -18.25 0.08
N MET A 52 -7.25 -17.20 -0.47
CA MET A 52 -8.39 -17.38 -1.39
C MET A 52 -8.00 -18.14 -2.67
N THR A 53 -6.76 -17.95 -3.14
CA THR A 53 -6.23 -18.66 -4.32
C THR A 53 -5.96 -20.13 -4.02
N LEU A 54 -5.42 -20.44 -2.83
CA LEU A 54 -5.12 -21.82 -2.41
C LEU A 54 -6.40 -22.65 -2.18
N PHE A 55 -7.51 -22.01 -1.80
CA PHE A 55 -8.77 -22.67 -1.46
C PHE A 55 -9.91 -22.30 -2.43
N PRO A 56 -9.93 -22.87 -3.66
CA PRO A 56 -10.95 -22.58 -4.68
C PRO A 56 -12.37 -23.01 -4.28
N ARG A 57 -12.51 -23.86 -3.25
CA ARG A 57 -13.81 -24.18 -2.64
C ARG A 57 -14.45 -22.95 -1.97
N LEU A 58 -13.65 -22.12 -1.31
CA LEU A 58 -14.12 -20.89 -0.65
C LEU A 58 -14.58 -19.86 -1.69
N LEU A 59 -13.82 -19.72 -2.77
CA LEU A 59 -14.16 -18.86 -3.90
C LEU A 59 -15.47 -19.28 -4.56
N ARG A 60 -15.70 -20.60 -4.73
CA ARG A 60 -16.98 -21.12 -5.24
C ARG A 60 -18.17 -20.78 -4.35
N SER A 61 -18.03 -20.88 -3.02
CA SER A 61 -19.11 -20.50 -2.09
C SER A 61 -19.47 -19.01 -2.20
N ILE A 62 -18.47 -18.15 -2.34
CA ILE A 62 -18.68 -16.70 -2.54
C ILE A 62 -19.30 -16.43 -3.91
N ALA A 63 -18.80 -17.07 -4.98
CA ALA A 63 -19.34 -16.93 -6.32
C ALA A 63 -20.81 -17.39 -6.44
N HIS A 64 -21.19 -18.47 -5.75
CA HIS A 64 -22.59 -18.90 -5.64
C HIS A 64 -23.45 -17.90 -4.86
N GLY A 65 -22.93 -17.31 -3.78
CA GLY A 65 -23.63 -16.26 -3.04
C GLY A 65 -23.83 -14.97 -3.85
N LEU A 66 -22.90 -14.66 -4.76
CA LEU A 66 -22.98 -13.51 -5.66
C LEU A 66 -23.64 -13.81 -7.02
N THR A 67 -24.13 -15.05 -7.24
CA THR A 67 -24.76 -15.48 -8.50
C THR A 67 -23.86 -15.30 -9.73
N ILE A 68 -22.54 -15.43 -9.57
CA ILE A 68 -21.56 -15.25 -10.65
C ILE A 68 -21.41 -16.57 -11.42
N GLU A 69 -21.77 -16.55 -12.70
CA GLU A 69 -21.81 -17.73 -13.59
C GLU A 69 -20.43 -18.36 -13.83
N VAL A 70 -19.38 -17.53 -13.88
CA VAL A 70 -17.99 -17.98 -14.09
C VAL A 70 -17.14 -17.67 -12.85
N PRO A 71 -16.61 -18.67 -12.13
CA PRO A 71 -15.82 -18.46 -10.90
C PRO A 71 -14.59 -17.55 -11.07
N SER A 72 -14.00 -17.49 -12.27
CA SER A 72 -12.90 -16.57 -12.58
C SER A 72 -13.31 -15.10 -12.47
N ASN A 73 -14.54 -14.74 -12.81
CA ASN A 73 -15.01 -13.36 -12.77
C ASN A 73 -15.14 -12.86 -11.33
N ALA A 74 -15.53 -13.74 -10.40
CA ALA A 74 -15.55 -13.44 -8.98
C ALA A 74 -14.13 -13.17 -8.45
N LEU A 75 -13.13 -13.94 -8.90
CA LEU A 75 -11.73 -13.72 -8.57
C LEU A 75 -11.23 -12.37 -9.09
N PHE A 76 -11.55 -12.01 -10.34
CA PHE A 76 -11.19 -10.71 -10.91
C PHE A 76 -11.84 -9.54 -10.16
N ALA A 77 -13.14 -9.63 -9.84
CA ALA A 77 -13.84 -8.60 -9.07
C ALA A 77 -13.20 -8.40 -7.68
N LEU A 78 -12.89 -9.50 -6.98
CA LEU A 78 -12.19 -9.44 -5.68
C LEU A 78 -10.79 -8.85 -5.82
N ALA A 79 -10.03 -9.21 -6.85
CA ALA A 79 -8.70 -8.67 -7.11
C ALA A 79 -8.75 -7.15 -7.39
N ILE A 80 -9.72 -6.69 -8.19
CA ILE A 80 -9.91 -5.26 -8.47
C ILE A 80 -10.29 -4.50 -7.20
N LEU A 81 -11.24 -5.02 -6.42
CA LEU A 81 -11.63 -4.41 -5.15
C LEU A 81 -10.45 -4.32 -4.19
N TYR A 82 -9.68 -5.40 -4.09
CA TYR A 82 -8.47 -5.48 -3.29
C TYR A 82 -7.41 -4.45 -3.70
N LEU A 83 -7.15 -4.34 -5.01
CA LEU A 83 -6.21 -3.36 -5.56
C LEU A 83 -6.68 -1.93 -5.27
N THR A 84 -7.98 -1.68 -5.40
CA THR A 84 -8.59 -0.37 -5.11
C THR A 84 -8.40 0.01 -3.64
N LEU A 85 -8.66 -0.92 -2.71
CA LEU A 85 -8.45 -0.71 -1.28
C LEU A 85 -6.97 -0.45 -0.94
N ASN A 86 -6.04 -1.15 -1.60
CA ASN A 86 -4.61 -0.91 -1.43
C ASN A 86 -4.19 0.48 -1.92
N VAL A 87 -4.65 0.88 -3.11
CA VAL A 87 -4.36 2.23 -3.66
C VAL A 87 -4.94 3.32 -2.76
N LEU A 88 -6.15 3.12 -2.23
CA LEU A 88 -6.75 4.06 -1.28
C LEU A 88 -5.94 4.17 0.01
N SER A 89 -5.53 3.03 0.59
CA SER A 89 -4.67 3.01 1.77
C SER A 89 -3.35 3.75 1.54
N LEU A 90 -2.71 3.53 0.38
CA LEU A 90 -1.49 4.23 0.00
C LEU A 90 -1.70 5.73 -0.18
N THR A 91 -2.83 6.13 -0.77
CA THR A 91 -3.20 7.53 -0.96
C THR A 91 -3.39 8.24 0.39
N ILE A 92 -4.02 7.57 1.36
CA ILE A 92 -4.18 8.09 2.73
C ILE A 92 -2.82 8.26 3.40
N ALA A 93 -1.95 7.25 3.33
CA ALA A 93 -0.61 7.32 3.90
C ALA A 93 0.22 8.46 3.30
N LEU A 94 0.16 8.63 1.97
CA LEU A 94 0.83 9.71 1.26
C LEU A 94 0.30 11.09 1.66
N SER A 95 -1.03 11.24 1.77
CA SER A 95 -1.69 12.49 2.19
C SER A 95 -1.27 12.91 3.60
N ASN A 96 -1.21 11.95 4.54
CA ASN A 96 -0.73 12.20 5.90
C ASN A 96 0.75 12.61 5.92
N GLY A 97 1.58 11.95 5.10
CA GLY A 97 2.99 12.30 4.94
C GLY A 97 3.18 13.73 4.40
N ALA A 98 2.42 14.11 3.36
CA ALA A 98 2.44 15.45 2.79
C ALA A 98 2.02 16.53 3.80
N THR A 99 1.00 16.25 4.62
CA THR A 99 0.56 17.15 5.70
C THR A 99 1.66 17.37 6.73
N ARG A 100 2.34 16.30 7.14
CA ARG A 100 3.47 16.39 8.09
C ARG A 100 4.66 17.15 7.51
N ALA A 101 4.99 16.92 6.25
CA ALA A 101 6.04 17.66 5.56
C ALA A 101 5.72 19.16 5.47
N ARG A 102 4.48 19.51 5.12
CA ARG A 102 4.02 20.91 5.08
C ARG A 102 4.16 21.58 6.45
N ARG A 103 3.76 20.89 7.52
CA ARG A 103 3.90 21.40 8.90
C ARG A 103 5.36 21.63 9.28
N LEU A 104 6.26 20.70 8.97
CA LEU A 104 7.68 20.86 9.24
C LEU A 104 8.27 22.04 8.47
N THR A 105 7.92 22.22 7.20
CA THR A 105 8.33 23.39 6.42
C THR A 105 7.85 24.70 7.05
N GLN A 106 6.61 24.72 7.58
CA GLN A 106 6.07 25.89 8.29
C GLN A 106 6.82 26.18 9.59
N GLU A 107 7.09 25.15 10.40
CA GLU A 107 7.87 25.30 11.65
C GLU A 107 9.30 25.79 11.34
N CYS A 108 9.96 25.25 10.30
CA CYS A 108 11.27 25.75 9.86
C CYS A 108 11.23 27.21 9.39
N ALA A 109 10.18 27.63 8.68
CA ALA A 109 10.03 29.02 8.23
C ALA A 109 9.85 29.99 9.41
N LEU A 110 9.04 29.60 10.41
CA LEU A 110 8.82 30.40 11.62
C LEU A 110 10.12 30.57 12.42
N LEU A 111 10.83 29.47 12.68
CA LEU A 111 12.12 29.50 13.39
C LEU A 111 13.15 30.38 12.67
N ARG A 112 13.17 30.35 11.33
CA ARG A 112 14.07 31.20 10.55
C ARG A 112 13.74 32.68 10.71
N GLY A 113 12.44 33.03 10.74
CA GLY A 113 12.00 34.39 11.02
C GLY A 113 12.38 34.89 12.42
N GLU A 114 12.25 34.04 13.44
CA GLU A 114 12.69 34.37 14.81
C GLU A 114 14.20 34.61 14.89
N LEU A 115 15.01 33.80 14.20
CA LEU A 115 16.46 33.99 14.10
C LEU A 115 16.83 35.32 13.42
N ASP A 116 16.15 35.67 12.33
CA ASP A 116 16.42 36.92 11.61
C ASP A 116 16.02 38.15 12.46
N ALA A 117 14.91 38.06 13.22
CA ALA A 117 14.51 39.10 14.15
C ALA A 117 15.51 39.26 15.31
N LEU A 118 16.03 38.15 15.85
CA LEU A 118 17.04 38.16 16.91
C LEU A 118 18.35 38.78 16.42
N ARG A 119 18.80 38.42 15.21
CA ARG A 119 19.98 39.02 14.57
C ARG A 119 19.83 40.54 14.40
N ALA A 120 18.68 41.00 13.93
CA ALA A 120 18.40 42.43 13.79
C ALA A 120 18.43 43.18 15.14
N GLN A 121 18.07 42.53 16.26
CA GLN A 121 18.20 43.12 17.60
C GLN A 121 19.66 43.22 18.04
N PHE A 122 20.47 42.19 17.78
CA PHE A 122 21.91 42.21 18.05
C PHE A 122 22.63 43.30 17.27
N ASP A 123 22.31 43.48 15.99
CA ASP A 123 22.93 44.52 15.15
C ASP A 123 22.61 45.93 15.67
N LYS A 124 21.38 46.16 16.14
CA LYS A 124 20.98 47.43 16.77
C LYS A 124 21.73 47.70 18.08
N LEU A 125 21.94 46.67 18.89
CA LEU A 125 22.73 46.77 20.13
C LEU A 125 24.21 47.05 19.86
N ALA A 126 24.76 46.46 18.79
CA ALA A 126 26.14 46.69 18.38
C ALA A 126 26.35 48.10 17.79
N ALA A 127 25.38 48.63 17.05
CA ALA A 127 25.45 49.97 16.45
C ALA A 127 25.17 51.12 17.43
N GLY A 128 24.59 50.83 18.61
CA GLY A 128 24.31 51.81 19.66
C GLY A 128 25.44 52.02 20.67
N LYS A 129 26.60 51.39 20.48
CA LYS A 129 27.85 51.63 21.21
C LYS A 129 28.84 52.36 20.32
#